data_AF-A0A0Q4PL13-F1
#
_entry.id   AF-A0A0Q4PL13-F1
#
_cell.length_a   1.000
_cell.length_b   1.000
_cell.length_c   1.000
_cell.angle_alpha   90.00
_cell.angle_beta   90.00
_cell.angle_gamma   90.00
#
_symmetry.space_group_name_H-M   'P 1'
#
loop_
_entity.id
_entity.type
_entity.pdbx_description
1 polymer ?
#
loop_
_entity_poly.entity_id
_entity_poly.type
_entity_poly.pdbx_seq_one_letter_code
_entity_poly.pdbx_strand_id
1 'polypeptide(L)'
;MAFGDNSVLITTATQQNVVANGNSDTYQAADGANAFVIANGNVGNDLFLGWGANDSIINNRQIFDGNGDGFIQFGSNGVLDIDRVSRRNAGQDQLQLAGENANITELRYLGEKNGGYVYADSATLKNLWEPFGRTNVIEGTVGDNSFNMAGGAKVLFHDNALGLNLGGDTISNFGSDDLLVSTSMIFDSDMNDTVTFGKNGVLDISGSTGPAATDPMGGPGGQLGFTDQTSVKYLGSNEIGGVTYYYYGTTDSTFDPTPSA
;
A
#
# COMPACT_ATOMS: atom_id res chain seq x y z
N MET A 1 -22.55 7.74 7.09
CA MET A 1 -21.25 7.07 7.28
C MET A 1 -20.32 8.10 7.86
N ALA A 2 -19.63 7.79 8.95
CA ALA A 2 -18.61 8.66 9.51
C ALA A 2 -17.35 7.81 9.74
N PHE A 3 -16.28 8.17 9.05
CA PHE A 3 -14.96 7.60 9.30
C PHE A 3 -14.49 7.99 10.70
N GLY A 4 -13.68 7.14 11.29
CA GLY A 4 -12.86 7.44 12.45
C GLY A 4 -11.71 8.39 12.09
N ASP A 5 -10.75 8.49 13.00
CA ASP A 5 -9.55 9.30 12.78
C ASP A 5 -8.58 8.59 11.83
N ASN A 6 -8.39 9.15 10.64
CA ASN A 6 -7.42 8.69 9.64
C ASN A 6 -6.23 9.65 9.48
N SER A 7 -6.00 10.52 10.46
CA SER A 7 -4.95 11.54 10.40
C SER A 7 -3.55 10.98 10.60
N VAL A 8 -3.38 9.85 11.29
CA VAL A 8 -2.06 9.25 11.53
C VAL A 8 -1.60 8.48 10.28
N LEU A 9 -0.38 8.70 9.80
CA LEU A 9 0.16 7.99 8.62
C LEU A 9 0.69 6.59 8.98
N ILE A 10 1.63 6.49 9.92
CA ILE A 10 2.24 5.21 10.31
C ILE A 10 1.46 4.65 11.49
N THR A 11 0.85 3.47 11.33
CA THR A 11 -0.02 2.88 12.35
C THR A 11 0.55 1.60 12.94
N THR A 12 0.97 0.66 12.09
CA THR A 12 1.49 -0.65 12.54
C THR A 12 2.86 -1.00 11.96
N ALA A 13 3.39 -0.19 11.03
CA ALA A 13 4.76 -0.34 10.58
C ALA A 13 5.77 0.13 11.63
N THR A 14 6.96 -0.48 11.63
CA THR A 14 8.09 -0.01 12.43
C THR A 14 8.67 1.23 11.78
N GLN A 15 8.52 2.39 12.42
CA GLN A 15 9.11 3.63 11.94
C GLN A 15 10.63 3.63 12.15
N GLN A 16 11.38 3.90 11.08
CA GLN A 16 12.83 4.11 11.13
C GLN A 16 13.15 5.50 10.57
N ASN A 17 13.83 6.34 11.35
CA ASN A 17 14.21 7.68 10.92
C ASN A 17 15.56 7.65 10.24
N VAL A 18 15.61 8.10 8.98
CA VAL A 18 16.84 8.28 8.21
C VAL A 18 17.36 9.69 8.47
N VAL A 19 18.59 9.80 8.99
CA VAL A 19 19.09 11.06 9.57
C VAL A 19 19.85 11.90 8.54
N ALA A 20 19.64 13.22 8.58
CA ALA A 20 20.36 14.17 7.72
C ALA A 20 21.77 14.45 8.27
N ASN A 21 22.68 13.49 8.12
CA ASN A 21 24.07 13.60 8.60
C ASN A 21 25.11 13.71 7.47
N GLY A 22 24.70 13.58 6.20
CA GLY A 22 25.54 13.63 5.02
C GLY A 22 26.56 12.49 4.87
N ASN A 23 26.40 11.40 5.62
CA ASN A 23 27.24 10.21 5.55
C ASN A 23 26.57 9.12 4.70
N SER A 24 27.26 8.00 4.51
CA SER A 24 26.63 6.78 4.02
C SER A 24 26.30 5.89 5.21
N ASP A 25 25.02 5.77 5.53
CA ASP A 25 24.54 4.89 6.57
C ASP A 25 23.95 3.59 5.97
N THR A 26 23.70 2.63 6.85
CA THR A 26 23.01 1.38 6.48
C THR A 26 21.85 1.16 7.43
N TYR A 27 20.66 1.02 6.85
CA TYR A 27 19.42 0.74 7.56
C TYR A 27 18.99 -0.70 7.26
N GLN A 28 18.52 -1.41 8.28
CA GLN A 28 18.03 -2.78 8.13
C GLN A 28 16.50 -2.74 8.12
N ALA A 29 15.89 -3.23 7.05
CA ALA A 29 14.49 -3.64 7.11
C ALA A 29 14.41 -4.89 7.99
N ALA A 30 13.80 -4.77 9.16
CA ALA A 30 13.49 -5.93 9.99
C ALA A 30 12.32 -6.70 9.35
N ASP A 31 12.09 -7.94 9.79
CA ASP A 31 10.94 -8.73 9.35
C ASP A 31 9.62 -7.92 9.51
N GLY A 32 8.79 -7.93 8.46
CA GLY A 32 7.51 -7.22 8.43
C GLY A 32 7.59 -5.85 7.77
N ALA A 33 6.70 -4.94 8.17
CA ALA A 33 6.56 -3.63 7.55
C ALA A 33 7.43 -2.57 8.23
N ASN A 34 8.31 -1.91 7.47
CA ASN A 34 9.09 -0.77 7.92
C ASN A 34 8.71 0.51 7.17
N ALA A 35 8.64 1.61 7.89
CA ALA A 35 8.41 2.94 7.32
C ALA A 35 9.66 3.79 7.53
N PHE A 36 10.44 3.97 6.46
CA PHE A 36 11.66 4.77 6.48
C PHE A 36 11.32 6.24 6.23
N VAL A 37 11.40 7.05 7.29
CA VAL A 37 11.10 8.48 7.26
C VAL A 37 12.37 9.25 6.97
N ILE A 38 12.45 9.86 5.80
CA ILE A 38 13.62 10.61 5.33
C ILE A 38 13.63 12.01 5.95
N ALA A 39 14.69 12.33 6.69
CA ALA A 39 14.88 13.65 7.27
C ALA A 39 15.01 14.74 6.19
N ASN A 40 14.75 15.99 6.58
CA ASN A 40 15.02 17.14 5.73
C ASN A 40 16.49 17.53 5.80
N GLY A 41 17.09 17.82 4.64
CA GLY A 41 18.51 18.05 4.46
C GLY A 41 19.21 16.85 3.83
N ASN A 42 20.53 16.95 3.70
CA ASN A 42 21.40 15.92 3.13
C ASN A 42 21.47 14.69 4.06
N VAL A 43 20.78 13.62 3.69
CA VAL A 43 20.89 12.30 4.34
C VAL A 43 22.13 11.54 3.87
N GLY A 44 22.60 11.81 2.66
CA GLY A 44 23.75 11.19 2.05
C GLY A 44 23.38 10.00 1.16
N ASN A 45 24.32 9.07 1.02
CA ASN A 45 24.17 7.92 0.13
C ASN A 45 23.95 6.66 0.97
N ASP A 46 22.70 6.34 1.24
CA ASP A 46 22.31 5.31 2.20
C ASP A 46 21.96 3.97 1.55
N LEU A 47 22.21 2.89 2.28
CA LEU A 47 21.86 1.53 1.90
C LEU A 47 20.76 0.97 2.80
N PHE A 48 19.70 0.45 2.21
CA PHE A 48 18.61 -0.25 2.90
C PHE A 48 18.74 -1.73 2.57
N LEU A 49 19.06 -2.54 3.58
CA LEU A 49 19.25 -3.98 3.45
C LEU A 49 17.98 -4.73 3.84
N GLY A 50 17.65 -5.77 3.09
CA GLY A 50 16.51 -6.65 3.37
C GLY A 50 15.16 -6.04 2.96
N TRP A 51 15.16 -5.11 2.00
CA TRP A 51 13.92 -4.44 1.59
C TRP A 51 12.86 -5.44 1.11
N GLY A 52 11.69 -5.41 1.75
CA GLY A 52 10.55 -6.26 1.45
C GLY A 52 9.41 -5.52 0.74
N ALA A 53 8.42 -6.29 0.28
CA ALA A 53 7.22 -5.73 -0.37
C ALA A 53 6.37 -4.85 0.56
N ASN A 54 6.56 -4.99 1.88
CA ASN A 54 5.80 -4.29 2.92
C ASN A 54 6.53 -3.04 3.44
N ASP A 55 7.71 -2.72 2.90
CA ASP A 55 8.47 -1.55 3.31
C ASP A 55 8.06 -0.30 2.50
N SER A 56 8.21 0.86 3.14
CA SER A 56 7.85 2.15 2.55
C SER A 56 8.89 3.23 2.83
N ILE A 57 9.01 4.16 1.87
CA ILE A 57 9.76 5.41 2.03
C ILE A 57 8.75 6.54 2.23
N ILE A 58 8.99 7.37 3.24
CA ILE A 58 8.23 8.59 3.47
C ILE A 58 9.22 9.75 3.34
N ASN A 59 9.12 10.48 2.23
CA ASN A 59 10.00 11.61 1.95
C ASN A 59 9.30 12.94 2.28
N ASN A 60 10.07 13.96 2.67
CA ASN A 60 9.54 15.29 2.95
C ASN A 60 9.20 16.10 1.68
N ARG A 61 9.63 15.60 0.52
CA ARG A 61 9.35 16.16 -0.79
C ARG A 61 9.00 15.05 -1.76
N GLN A 62 8.18 15.38 -2.75
CA GLN A 62 7.89 14.44 -3.82
C GLN A 62 9.17 14.16 -4.62
N ILE A 63 9.52 12.89 -4.76
CA ILE A 63 10.59 12.42 -5.64
C ILE A 63 10.18 12.67 -7.10
N PHE A 64 11.13 13.13 -7.90
CA PHE A 64 10.89 13.47 -9.31
C PHE A 64 10.48 12.25 -10.14
N ASP A 65 9.22 12.27 -10.56
CA ASP A 65 8.68 11.36 -11.58
C ASP A 65 8.90 11.99 -12.97
N GLY A 66 9.78 11.39 -13.77
CA GLY A 66 10.16 11.94 -15.06
C GLY A 66 9.03 11.88 -16.10
N ASN A 67 8.27 10.79 -16.11
CA ASN A 67 7.23 10.48 -17.09
C ASN A 67 5.81 10.75 -16.56
N GLY A 68 5.67 11.04 -15.27
CA GLY A 68 4.40 11.43 -14.65
C GLY A 68 3.40 10.29 -14.57
N ASP A 69 3.86 9.05 -14.48
CA ASP A 69 3.00 7.86 -14.44
C ASP A 69 2.81 7.27 -13.04
N GLY A 70 3.37 7.91 -12.00
CA GLY A 70 3.30 7.51 -10.61
C GLY A 70 4.37 6.49 -10.20
N PHE A 71 5.29 6.13 -11.09
CA PHE A 71 6.35 5.16 -10.82
C PHE A 71 7.74 5.81 -10.88
N ILE A 72 8.49 5.67 -9.79
CA ILE A 72 9.83 6.22 -9.64
C ILE A 72 10.86 5.16 -10.03
N GLN A 73 11.34 5.25 -11.26
CA GLN A 73 12.37 4.36 -11.78
C GLN A 73 13.75 4.71 -11.21
N PHE A 74 14.49 3.67 -10.83
CA PHE A 74 15.85 3.83 -10.35
C PHE A 74 16.76 4.11 -11.54
N GLY A 75 17.90 4.75 -11.28
CA GLY A 75 18.95 4.87 -12.28
C GLY A 75 19.42 3.49 -12.75
N SER A 76 20.04 3.41 -13.92
CA SER A 76 20.62 2.15 -14.44
C SER A 76 21.70 1.54 -13.53
N ASN A 77 22.17 2.30 -12.55
CA ASN A 77 23.06 1.88 -11.48
C ASN A 77 22.33 1.26 -10.28
N GLY A 78 21.00 1.13 -10.32
CA GLY A 78 20.19 0.55 -9.24
C GLY A 78 19.99 1.48 -8.03
N VAL A 79 20.09 2.80 -8.25
CA VAL A 79 20.02 3.80 -7.19
C VAL A 79 18.83 4.72 -7.39
N LEU A 80 18.11 4.98 -6.29
CA LEU A 80 17.06 5.97 -6.20
C LEU A 80 17.65 7.34 -5.85
N ASP A 81 17.31 8.34 -6.64
CA ASP A 81 17.72 9.72 -6.42
C ASP A 81 16.51 10.50 -5.89
N ILE A 82 16.42 10.59 -4.56
CA ILE A 82 15.25 11.16 -3.86
C ILE A 82 15.15 12.68 -3.97
N ASP A 83 16.24 13.28 -4.41
CA ASP A 83 16.48 14.71 -4.37
C ASP A 83 16.51 15.36 -5.76
N ARG A 84 16.34 14.54 -6.79
CA ARG A 84 16.28 14.93 -8.19
C ARG A 84 15.25 16.02 -8.42
N VAL A 85 15.62 16.99 -9.25
CA VAL A 85 14.72 18.08 -9.68
C VAL A 85 14.44 18.06 -11.19
N SER A 86 15.24 17.31 -11.96
CA SER A 86 14.99 17.10 -13.39
C SER A 86 15.75 15.86 -13.90
N ARG A 87 15.42 15.40 -15.12
CA ARG A 87 16.13 14.29 -15.80
C ARG A 87 17.65 14.48 -15.92
N ARG A 88 18.16 15.71 -15.89
CA ARG A 88 19.58 16.02 -16.10
C ARG A 88 20.32 16.42 -14.82
N ASN A 89 19.58 16.67 -13.73
CA ASN A 89 20.13 17.18 -12.49
C ASN A 89 19.82 16.19 -11.38
N ALA A 90 20.78 15.31 -11.12
CA ALA A 90 20.71 14.43 -9.97
C ALA A 90 20.75 15.23 -8.66
N GLY A 91 20.09 14.71 -7.64
CA GLY A 91 20.13 15.23 -6.28
C GLY A 91 21.43 14.91 -5.54
N GLN A 92 21.52 15.40 -4.31
CA GLN A 92 22.64 15.08 -3.40
C GLN A 92 22.42 13.73 -2.71
N ASP A 93 21.18 13.43 -2.36
CA ASP A 93 20.82 12.22 -1.63
C ASP A 93 20.44 11.07 -2.54
N GLN A 94 20.99 9.90 -2.24
CA GLN A 94 20.81 8.68 -3.01
C GLN A 94 20.53 7.50 -2.09
N LEU A 95 19.54 6.69 -2.44
CA LEU A 95 19.18 5.50 -1.67
C LEU A 95 19.38 4.27 -2.55
N GLN A 96 20.06 3.25 -2.02
CA GLN A 96 20.11 1.93 -2.60
C GLN A 96 19.21 1.00 -1.79
N LEU A 97 18.24 0.37 -2.46
CA LEU A 97 17.34 -0.59 -1.83
C LEU A 97 17.75 -2.01 -2.26
N ALA A 98 18.43 -2.72 -1.36
CA ALA A 98 18.80 -4.11 -1.56
C ALA A 98 17.68 -4.99 -0.99
N GLY A 99 16.83 -5.51 -1.88
CA GLY A 99 15.71 -6.34 -1.48
C GLY A 99 16.10 -7.72 -0.99
N GLU A 100 15.22 -8.31 -0.19
CA GLU A 100 15.42 -9.65 0.39
C GLU A 100 15.58 -10.73 -0.69
N ASN A 101 14.77 -10.64 -1.74
CA ASN A 101 14.66 -11.68 -2.78
C ASN A 101 15.08 -11.19 -4.19
N ALA A 102 15.13 -9.87 -4.41
CA ALA A 102 15.52 -9.27 -5.67
C ALA A 102 15.95 -7.80 -5.47
N ASN A 103 16.66 -7.25 -6.45
CA ASN A 103 16.94 -5.81 -6.46
C ASN A 103 15.65 -5.04 -6.73
N ILE A 104 15.40 -4.01 -5.92
CA ILE A 104 14.31 -3.06 -6.18
C ILE A 104 14.80 -2.08 -7.24
N THR A 105 13.97 -1.84 -8.25
CA THR A 105 14.33 -1.00 -9.40
C THR A 105 13.31 0.10 -9.67
N GLU A 106 12.19 0.09 -8.97
CA GLU A 106 11.13 1.05 -9.15
C GLU A 106 10.26 1.09 -7.89
N LEU A 107 9.80 2.28 -7.51
CA LEU A 107 8.80 2.46 -6.47
C LEU A 107 7.52 3.02 -7.09
N ARG A 108 6.38 2.79 -6.45
CA ARG A 108 5.11 3.45 -6.78
C ARG A 108 4.82 4.53 -5.76
N TYR A 109 4.26 5.65 -6.21
CA TYR A 109 3.84 6.76 -5.36
C TYR A 109 2.43 6.53 -4.82
N LEU A 110 2.27 6.61 -3.49
CA LEU A 110 1.03 6.34 -2.78
C LEU A 110 0.35 7.61 -2.24
N GLY A 111 0.80 8.80 -2.64
CA GLY A 111 0.19 10.06 -2.21
C GLY A 111 0.94 10.77 -1.07
N GLU A 112 0.29 11.78 -0.51
CA GLU A 112 0.82 12.64 0.56
C GLU A 112 -0.12 12.61 1.77
N LYS A 113 0.43 12.41 2.97
CA LYS A 113 -0.30 12.60 4.24
C LYS A 113 0.62 13.29 5.24
N ASN A 114 0.11 14.33 5.91
CA ASN A 114 0.85 15.13 6.89
C ASN A 114 2.20 15.68 6.39
N GLY A 115 2.30 16.04 5.11
CA GLY A 115 3.55 16.53 4.49
C GLY A 115 4.57 15.44 4.16
N GLY A 116 4.25 14.16 4.37
CA GLY A 116 5.06 13.03 3.94
C GLY A 116 4.55 12.45 2.62
N TYR A 117 5.43 12.38 1.63
CA TYR A 117 5.21 11.74 0.33
C TYR A 117 5.60 10.27 0.40
N VAL A 118 4.66 9.37 0.11
CA VAL A 118 4.79 7.94 0.41
C VAL A 118 5.10 7.14 -0.84
N TYR A 119 6.04 6.20 -0.72
CA TYR A 119 6.46 5.30 -1.78
C TYR A 119 6.60 3.87 -1.27
N ALA A 120 6.28 2.89 -2.10
CA ALA A 120 6.42 1.47 -1.81
C ALA A 120 6.85 0.69 -3.07
N ASP A 121 7.21 -0.59 -2.94
CA ASP A 121 7.64 -1.42 -4.08
C ASP A 121 6.57 -1.48 -5.18
N SER A 122 6.91 -1.13 -6.42
CA SER A 122 5.93 -1.13 -7.50
C SER A 122 5.45 -2.53 -7.88
N ALA A 123 6.24 -3.58 -7.59
CA ALA A 123 5.91 -4.95 -7.93
C ALA A 123 4.59 -5.40 -7.29
N THR A 124 4.31 -4.98 -6.04
CA THR A 124 3.07 -5.34 -5.32
C THR A 124 1.81 -4.97 -6.09
N LEU A 125 1.73 -3.76 -6.66
CA LEU A 125 0.61 -3.39 -7.52
C LEU A 125 0.67 -4.10 -8.88
N LYS A 126 1.86 -4.15 -9.49
CA LYS A 126 2.05 -4.66 -10.86
C LYS A 126 1.73 -6.15 -10.99
N ASN A 127 1.92 -6.93 -9.94
CA ASN A 127 1.54 -8.34 -9.85
C ASN A 127 0.05 -8.57 -10.13
N LEU A 128 -0.81 -7.58 -9.87
CA LEU A 128 -2.25 -7.66 -10.15
C LEU A 128 -2.60 -7.28 -11.60
N TRP A 129 -1.69 -6.65 -12.36
CA TRP A 129 -1.98 -6.20 -13.72
C TRP A 129 -2.07 -7.33 -14.74
N GLU A 130 -1.34 -8.43 -14.55
CA GLU A 130 -1.42 -9.60 -15.42
C GLU A 130 -2.80 -10.30 -15.31
N PRO A 131 -3.27 -10.70 -14.11
CA PRO A 131 -4.55 -11.40 -14.00
C PRO A 131 -5.78 -10.52 -14.25
N PHE A 132 -5.73 -9.23 -13.91
CA PHE A 132 -6.92 -8.36 -13.95
C PHE A 132 -6.88 -7.28 -15.05
N GLY A 133 -5.71 -7.03 -15.63
CA GLY A 133 -5.48 -5.94 -16.58
C GLY A 133 -5.25 -4.59 -15.88
N ARG A 134 -4.19 -3.88 -16.27
CA ARG A 134 -3.79 -2.58 -15.68
C ARG A 134 -4.92 -1.56 -15.58
N THR A 135 -5.85 -1.52 -16.54
CA THR A 135 -6.96 -0.54 -16.55
C THR A 135 -8.06 -0.84 -15.56
N ASN A 136 -8.12 -2.07 -15.04
CA ASN A 136 -9.16 -2.52 -14.12
C ASN A 136 -8.69 -2.55 -12.67
N VAL A 137 -7.37 -2.43 -12.42
CA VAL A 137 -6.80 -2.34 -11.08
C VAL A 137 -6.65 -0.88 -10.70
N ILE A 138 -7.28 -0.51 -9.60
CA ILE A 138 -7.28 0.82 -9.00
C ILE A 138 -6.62 0.67 -7.62
N GLU A 139 -5.65 1.52 -7.29
CA GLU A 139 -4.97 1.48 -5.99
C GLU A 139 -5.49 2.58 -5.06
N GLY A 140 -5.76 2.20 -3.81
CA GLY A 140 -5.97 3.12 -2.68
C GLY A 140 -4.67 3.82 -2.27
N THR A 141 -4.77 5.09 -1.91
CA THR A 141 -3.61 5.91 -1.54
C THR A 141 -3.55 6.16 -0.04
N VAL A 142 -2.56 6.90 0.45
CA VAL A 142 -2.58 7.34 1.86
C VAL A 142 -3.60 8.44 2.14
N GLY A 143 -4.19 9.06 1.11
CA GLY A 143 -5.21 10.10 1.26
C GLY A 143 -6.62 9.54 1.12
N ASP A 144 -7.61 10.33 1.53
CA ASP A 144 -9.02 9.97 1.37
C ASP A 144 -9.42 10.03 -0.12
N ASN A 145 -9.99 8.95 -0.63
CA ASN A 145 -10.35 8.81 -2.04
C ASN A 145 -11.85 8.51 -2.23
N SER A 146 -12.31 8.74 -3.46
CA SER A 146 -13.65 8.35 -3.91
C SER A 146 -13.53 7.48 -5.15
N PHE A 147 -13.97 6.23 -5.03
CA PHE A 147 -13.94 5.24 -6.10
C PHE A 147 -15.35 4.98 -6.63
N ASN A 148 -15.46 4.92 -7.96
CA ASN A 148 -16.66 4.48 -8.65
C ASN A 148 -16.34 3.18 -9.39
N MET A 149 -16.98 2.10 -8.96
CA MET A 149 -16.72 0.76 -9.45
C MET A 149 -17.62 0.37 -10.64
N ALA A 150 -18.44 1.29 -11.15
CA ALA A 150 -19.28 1.05 -12.31
C ALA A 150 -18.46 0.79 -13.60
N GLY A 151 -19.05 0.02 -14.53
CA GLY A 151 -18.51 -0.17 -15.88
C GLY A 151 -17.81 -1.51 -16.11
N GLY A 152 -18.18 -2.55 -15.35
CA GLY A 152 -17.63 -3.91 -15.42
C GLY A 152 -16.58 -4.16 -14.34
N ALA A 153 -16.18 -5.43 -14.22
CA ALA A 153 -15.25 -5.92 -13.20
C ALA A 153 -14.02 -5.04 -12.97
N LYS A 154 -13.84 -4.61 -11.72
CA LYS A 154 -12.68 -3.85 -11.24
C LYS A 154 -12.10 -4.48 -9.98
N VAL A 155 -10.83 -4.14 -9.75
CA VAL A 155 -10.11 -4.46 -8.53
C VAL A 155 -9.77 -3.15 -7.83
N LEU A 156 -10.26 -2.95 -6.61
CA LEU A 156 -9.73 -1.97 -5.69
C LEU A 156 -8.66 -2.64 -4.85
N PHE A 157 -7.41 -2.23 -5.05
CA PHE A 157 -6.25 -2.71 -4.33
C PHE A 157 -5.93 -1.79 -3.15
N HIS A 158 -5.76 -2.38 -1.97
CA HIS A 158 -5.53 -1.70 -0.70
C HIS A 158 -4.36 -2.35 0.04
N ASP A 159 -3.15 -1.81 -0.14
CA ASP A 159 -1.90 -2.41 0.36
C ASP A 159 -1.68 -2.19 1.87
N ASN A 160 -2.53 -2.79 2.69
CA ASN A 160 -2.49 -2.63 4.14
C ASN A 160 -1.30 -3.32 4.83
N ALA A 161 -0.61 -4.24 4.15
CA ALA A 161 0.61 -4.85 4.67
C ALA A 161 1.73 -3.82 4.90
N LEU A 162 1.66 -2.64 4.26
CA LEU A 162 2.59 -1.53 4.50
C LEU A 162 2.54 -0.97 5.93
N GLY A 163 1.50 -1.30 6.71
CA GLY A 163 1.33 -0.79 8.07
C GLY A 163 1.13 0.72 8.15
N LEU A 164 0.65 1.31 7.06
CA LEU A 164 0.26 2.69 6.92
C LEU A 164 -1.27 2.80 6.94
N ASN A 165 -1.79 3.93 7.43
CA ASN A 165 -3.20 4.28 7.27
C ASN A 165 -3.44 4.80 5.85
N LEU A 166 -4.18 4.03 5.06
CA LEU A 166 -4.52 4.34 3.67
C LEU A 166 -5.79 5.20 3.53
N GLY A 167 -6.10 6.03 4.53
CA GLY A 167 -7.19 7.00 4.46
C GLY A 167 -8.58 6.43 4.74
N GLY A 168 -9.57 7.32 4.65
CA GLY A 168 -11.00 7.02 4.69
C GLY A 168 -11.61 7.10 3.30
N ASP A 169 -11.68 5.98 2.60
CA ASP A 169 -12.12 5.93 1.21
C ASP A 169 -13.62 5.66 1.09
N THR A 170 -14.23 6.28 0.09
CA THR A 170 -15.64 6.07 -0.26
C THR A 170 -15.75 5.27 -1.55
N ILE A 171 -16.58 4.23 -1.55
CA ILE A 171 -16.72 3.30 -2.68
C ILE A 171 -18.18 3.25 -3.10
N SER A 172 -18.43 3.48 -4.39
CA SER A 172 -19.77 3.44 -4.98
C SER A 172 -19.85 2.39 -6.09
N ASN A 173 -21.06 1.82 -6.28
CA ASN A 173 -21.36 0.84 -7.32
C ASN A 173 -20.49 -0.44 -7.26
N PHE A 174 -20.09 -0.88 -6.06
CA PHE A 174 -19.34 -2.13 -5.89
C PHE A 174 -20.25 -3.35 -6.13
N GLY A 175 -20.04 -4.01 -7.26
CA GLY A 175 -20.84 -5.12 -7.79
C GLY A 175 -20.27 -6.50 -7.47
N SER A 176 -20.96 -7.55 -7.94
CA SER A 176 -20.59 -8.96 -7.69
C SER A 176 -19.32 -9.40 -8.43
N ASP A 177 -18.95 -8.70 -9.50
CA ASP A 177 -17.75 -8.93 -10.30
C ASP A 177 -16.57 -8.03 -9.89
N ASP A 178 -16.78 -7.12 -8.94
CA ASP A 178 -15.72 -6.30 -8.35
C ASP A 178 -15.03 -7.00 -7.19
N LEU A 179 -13.76 -6.66 -6.99
CA LEU A 179 -12.94 -7.18 -5.91
C LEU A 179 -12.35 -6.04 -5.09
N LEU A 180 -12.36 -6.22 -3.77
CA LEU A 180 -11.45 -5.56 -2.85
C LEU A 180 -10.28 -6.52 -2.62
N VAL A 181 -9.06 -6.07 -2.82
CA VAL A 181 -7.84 -6.87 -2.66
C VAL A 181 -6.93 -6.20 -1.65
N SER A 182 -6.48 -6.95 -0.66
CA SER A 182 -5.56 -6.48 0.37
C SER A 182 -4.34 -7.40 0.50
N THR A 183 -3.27 -6.92 1.13
CA THR A 183 -2.01 -7.67 1.35
C THR A 183 -1.88 -8.21 2.77
N SER A 184 -2.78 -7.81 3.66
CA SER A 184 -3.01 -8.43 4.98
C SER A 184 -4.50 -8.69 5.16
N MET A 185 -4.83 -9.81 5.81
CA MET A 185 -6.21 -10.23 5.99
C MET A 185 -6.96 -9.25 6.90
N ILE A 186 -8.21 -8.94 6.55
CA ILE A 186 -9.13 -8.13 7.33
C ILE A 186 -9.75 -8.99 8.44
N PHE A 187 -9.89 -8.42 9.64
CA PHE A 187 -10.44 -9.12 10.79
C PHE A 187 -11.91 -9.52 10.61
N ASP A 188 -12.17 -10.83 10.60
CA ASP A 188 -13.48 -11.44 10.71
C ASP A 188 -13.72 -11.92 12.16
N SER A 189 -14.68 -11.31 12.83
CA SER A 189 -14.92 -11.53 14.27
C SER A 189 -15.55 -12.88 14.61
N ASP A 190 -16.31 -13.47 13.69
CA ASP A 190 -17.02 -14.73 13.92
C ASP A 190 -16.55 -15.85 12.97
N MET A 191 -15.54 -15.57 12.14
CA MET A 191 -14.83 -16.54 11.28
C MET A 191 -15.79 -17.27 10.33
N ASN A 192 -16.74 -16.53 9.76
CA ASN A 192 -17.75 -17.05 8.84
C ASN A 192 -17.49 -16.65 7.38
N ASP A 193 -16.30 -16.13 7.09
CA ASP A 193 -15.85 -15.58 5.81
C ASP A 193 -16.62 -14.32 5.37
N THR A 194 -17.37 -13.67 6.26
CA THR A 194 -18.12 -12.44 6.01
C THR A 194 -17.70 -11.37 7.00
N VAL A 195 -16.90 -10.42 6.53
CA VAL A 195 -16.47 -9.27 7.33
C VAL A 195 -17.59 -8.24 7.36
N THR A 196 -18.29 -8.14 8.48
CA THR A 196 -19.34 -7.14 8.70
C THR A 196 -18.75 -5.77 9.05
N PHE A 197 -19.40 -4.71 8.60
CA PHE A 197 -18.96 -3.35 8.88
C PHE A 197 -19.25 -2.94 10.33
N GLY A 198 -18.52 -1.94 10.82
CA GLY A 198 -18.80 -1.30 12.09
C GLY A 198 -20.20 -0.66 12.12
N LYS A 199 -20.69 -0.32 13.32
CA LYS A 199 -22.01 0.32 13.50
C LYS A 199 -22.15 1.67 12.78
N ASN A 200 -21.04 2.30 12.43
CA ASN A 200 -20.94 3.52 11.63
C ASN A 200 -21.05 3.28 10.11
N GLY A 201 -21.14 2.01 9.68
CA GLY A 201 -21.31 1.61 8.28
C GLY A 201 -20.02 1.66 7.48
N VAL A 202 -18.86 1.51 8.11
CA VAL A 202 -17.56 1.46 7.43
C VAL A 202 -16.87 0.12 7.71
N LEU A 203 -16.10 -0.34 6.75
CA LEU A 203 -15.18 -1.46 6.87
C LEU A 203 -13.87 -0.94 7.45
N ASP A 204 -13.47 -1.45 8.62
CA ASP A 204 -12.18 -1.16 9.22
C ASP A 204 -11.12 -2.10 8.66
N ILE A 205 -10.05 -1.56 8.08
CA ILE A 205 -8.99 -2.34 7.45
C ILE A 205 -7.89 -2.65 8.47
N SER A 206 -7.52 -3.93 8.56
CA SER A 206 -6.40 -4.40 9.37
C SER A 206 -5.07 -3.81 8.93
N GLY A 207 -4.09 -3.75 9.84
CA GLY A 207 -2.73 -3.27 9.54
C GLY A 207 -1.80 -4.37 9.04
N SER A 208 -0.49 -4.11 9.12
CA SER A 208 0.58 -4.97 8.60
C SER A 208 0.67 -6.38 9.18
N THR A 209 0.15 -6.59 10.39
CA THR A 209 0.11 -7.92 11.04
C THR A 209 -1.33 -8.45 11.13
N GLY A 210 -2.23 -7.92 10.30
CA GLY A 210 -3.62 -8.30 10.27
C GLY A 210 -3.83 -9.79 9.98
N PRO A 211 -4.87 -10.40 10.56
CA PRO A 211 -5.97 -9.75 11.28
C PRO A 211 -5.77 -9.76 12.80
N ALA A 212 -6.00 -8.62 13.47
CA ALA A 212 -6.03 -8.53 14.93
C ALA A 212 -7.42 -8.11 15.43
N ALA A 213 -7.84 -8.66 16.57
CA ALA A 213 -9.17 -8.37 17.16
C ALA A 213 -9.36 -6.90 17.57
N THR A 214 -8.28 -6.14 17.68
CA THR A 214 -8.29 -4.70 17.96
C THR A 214 -8.43 -3.84 16.71
N ASP A 215 -8.26 -4.39 15.51
CA ASP A 215 -8.28 -3.61 14.26
C ASP A 215 -9.62 -2.86 14.06
N PRO A 216 -10.80 -3.45 14.34
CA PRO A 216 -12.07 -2.72 14.22
C PRO A 216 -12.24 -1.52 15.17
N MET A 217 -11.35 -1.33 16.16
CA MET A 217 -11.41 -0.17 17.03
C MET A 217 -10.84 1.10 16.40
N GLY A 218 -10.02 0.97 15.35
CA GLY A 218 -9.30 2.11 14.77
C GLY A 218 -9.00 2.03 13.28
N GLY A 219 -9.24 0.90 12.60
CA GLY A 219 -8.92 0.72 11.19
C GLY A 219 -7.46 1.08 10.88
N PRO A 220 -6.46 0.37 11.45
CA PRO A 220 -5.06 0.76 11.32
C PRO A 220 -4.58 0.84 9.86
N GLY A 221 -5.15 0.03 8.96
CA GLY A 221 -4.88 0.09 7.52
C GLY A 221 -5.70 1.15 6.76
N GLY A 222 -6.55 1.92 7.45
CA GLY A 222 -7.56 2.82 6.86
C GLY A 222 -8.98 2.27 7.02
N GLN A 223 -9.94 2.96 6.40
CA GLN A 223 -11.36 2.61 6.47
C GLN A 223 -12.04 2.79 5.11
N LEU A 224 -12.96 1.87 4.77
CA LEU A 224 -13.69 1.91 3.51
C LEU A 224 -15.19 2.06 3.76
N GLY A 225 -15.81 3.10 3.21
CA GLY A 225 -17.25 3.35 3.27
C GLY A 225 -17.92 3.01 1.95
N PHE A 226 -18.68 1.90 1.92
CA PHE A 226 -19.42 1.49 0.73
C PHE A 226 -20.84 2.08 0.75
N THR A 227 -21.32 2.55 -0.40
CA THR A 227 -22.70 3.06 -0.51
C THR A 227 -23.76 1.98 -0.39
N ASP A 228 -23.48 0.79 -0.93
CA ASP A 228 -24.48 -0.27 -1.15
C ASP A 228 -24.15 -1.60 -0.45
N GLN A 229 -23.04 -1.63 0.31
CA GLN A 229 -22.60 -2.83 1.03
C GLN A 229 -22.59 -2.57 2.54
N THR A 230 -22.82 -3.63 3.32
CA THR A 230 -22.69 -3.62 4.79
C THR A 230 -21.74 -4.70 5.30
N SER A 231 -21.17 -5.46 4.37
CA SER A 231 -20.19 -6.51 4.59
C SER A 231 -19.43 -6.77 3.30
N VAL A 232 -18.26 -7.38 3.42
CA VAL A 232 -17.55 -8.03 2.30
C VAL A 232 -17.31 -9.49 2.64
N LYS A 233 -17.34 -10.34 1.63
CA LYS A 233 -17.11 -11.78 1.75
C LYS A 233 -15.66 -12.10 1.37
N TYR A 234 -14.94 -12.81 2.22
CA TYR A 234 -13.64 -13.37 1.90
C TYR A 234 -13.80 -14.48 0.86
N LEU A 235 -13.04 -14.39 -0.23
CA LEU A 235 -13.10 -15.31 -1.36
C LEU A 235 -11.89 -16.26 -1.41
N GLY A 236 -10.87 -15.99 -0.60
CA GLY A 236 -9.63 -16.75 -0.55
C GLY A 236 -8.40 -15.86 -0.73
N SER A 237 -7.24 -16.48 -0.85
CA SER A 237 -5.96 -15.79 -1.05
C SER A 237 -5.10 -16.48 -2.09
N ASN A 238 -4.18 -15.74 -2.69
CA ASN A 238 -3.19 -16.25 -3.62
C ASN A 238 -1.85 -15.54 -3.41
N GLU A 239 -0.74 -16.24 -3.64
CA GLU A 239 0.60 -15.65 -3.61
C GLU A 239 1.06 -15.37 -5.04
N ILE A 240 1.42 -14.11 -5.33
CA ILE A 240 1.93 -13.67 -6.63
C ILE A 240 3.19 -12.86 -6.40
N GLY A 241 4.32 -13.30 -6.97
CA GLY A 241 5.60 -12.61 -6.83
C GLY A 241 6.09 -12.49 -5.38
N GLY A 242 5.79 -13.48 -4.53
CA GLY A 242 6.17 -13.49 -3.11
C GLY A 242 5.30 -12.61 -2.21
N VAL A 243 4.23 -12.01 -2.74
CA VAL A 243 3.23 -11.26 -1.96
C VAL A 243 1.95 -12.08 -1.89
N THR A 244 1.39 -12.21 -0.68
CA THR A 244 0.06 -12.80 -0.48
C THR A 244 -1.01 -11.73 -0.67
N TYR A 245 -1.99 -12.01 -1.53
CA TYR A 245 -3.17 -11.17 -1.75
C TYR A 245 -4.40 -11.88 -1.20
N TYR A 246 -5.23 -11.14 -0.47
CA TYR A 246 -6.51 -11.58 0.06
C TYR A 246 -7.62 -10.93 -0.74
N TYR A 247 -8.55 -11.73 -1.23
CA TYR A 247 -9.62 -11.29 -2.13
C TYR A 247 -10.94 -11.24 -1.40
N TYR A 248 -11.65 -10.14 -1.58
CA TYR A 248 -12.96 -9.89 -1.00
C TYR A 248 -13.93 -9.44 -2.08
N GLY A 249 -15.18 -9.87 -2.00
CA GLY A 249 -16.24 -9.44 -2.91
C GLY A 249 -17.57 -9.31 -2.19
N THR A 250 -18.65 -9.20 -2.96
CA THR A 250 -20.01 -9.30 -2.39
C THR A 250 -20.35 -10.77 -2.07
N THR A 251 -21.47 -10.99 -1.39
CA THR A 251 -21.98 -12.35 -1.11
C THR A 251 -22.29 -13.15 -2.37
N ASP A 252 -22.58 -12.47 -3.47
CA ASP A 252 -22.94 -13.05 -4.77
C ASP A 252 -21.71 -13.19 -5.70
N SER A 253 -20.52 -12.82 -5.24
CA SER A 253 -19.30 -12.97 -6.03
C SER A 253 -18.99 -14.44 -6.30
N THR A 254 -18.57 -14.71 -7.54
CA THR A 254 -18.20 -16.05 -8.03
C THR A 254 -16.71 -16.18 -8.31
N PHE A 255 -15.91 -15.18 -7.96
CA PHE A 255 -14.47 -15.21 -8.16
C PHE A 255 -13.82 -16.30 -7.28
N ASP A 256 -12.91 -17.06 -7.88
CA ASP A 256 -12.11 -18.09 -7.23
C ASP A 256 -10.62 -17.71 -7.37
N PRO A 257 -9.92 -17.38 -6.27
CA PRO A 257 -8.51 -17.02 -6.30
C PRO A 257 -7.58 -18.22 -6.51
N THR A 258 -8.08 -19.45 -6.45
CA THR A 258 -7.26 -20.64 -6.71
C THR A 258 -7.09 -20.81 -8.22
N PRO A 259 -5.84 -20.91 -8.73
CA PRO A 259 -5.65 -21.29 -10.13
C PRO A 259 -6.23 -22.68 -10.31
N SER A 260 -7.10 -22.85 -11.32
CA SER A 260 -7.57 -24.18 -11.72
C SER A 260 -6.36 -25.08 -11.96
N ALA A 261 -6.25 -26.15 -11.18
CA ALA A 261 -5.18 -27.14 -11.27
C ALA A 261 -5.08 -27.80 -12.66
#